data_AF-A0A5B7BTU8-F1
#
_entry.id   AF-A0A5B7BTU8-F1
#
_cell.length_a   1.000
_cell.length_b   1.000
_cell.length_c   1.000
_cell.angle_alpha   90.00
_cell.angle_beta   90.00
_cell.angle_gamma   90.00
#
_symmetry.space_group_name_H-M   'P 1'
#
loop_
_entity.id
_entity.type
_entity.pdbx_description
1 polymer ?
#
loop_
_entity_poly.entity_id
_entity_poly.type
_entity_poly.pdbx_seq_one_letter_code
_entity_poly.pdbx_strand_id
1 'polypeptide(L)'
;KKAFQSNTGECPPELKKFSLEIVKRCEGLPLAIVTIGGLLSTKAMIEWGKFCNSLGSELERNPHLTSMTKIVLLSYHDLPYHLKSCFLYLGLLPEDYFISCGRLVRLWIAEGFVREQRRQTLEEVGEEYLTELIHRSLVQVSESDTEGRTCRVHDLVREIIHSKSEELSFYQVLSEENQIFDPQTRRLSIHNNMDNVLEITGESHIRSLFLFKINQLPESSLGRLVSNFKLMKVLDLEDAPLDYLPENVGNLFHL
;
A
#
# COMPACT_ATOMS: atom_id res chain seq x y z
N LYS A 1 17.97 18.05 -1.35
CA LYS A 1 17.29 17.92 -2.67
C LYS A 1 15.84 17.47 -2.52
N LYS A 2 15.52 16.25 -2.04
CA LYS A 2 14.12 15.79 -1.97
C LYS A 2 13.18 16.67 -1.11
N ALA A 3 13.68 17.25 -0.02
CA ALA A 3 12.88 18.05 0.91
C ALA A 3 12.68 19.52 0.49
N PHE A 4 13.45 20.03 -0.47
CA PHE A 4 13.46 21.46 -0.80
C PHE A 4 12.83 21.65 -2.18
N GLN A 5 11.78 22.45 -2.24
CA GLN A 5 11.08 22.78 -3.49
C GLN A 5 11.88 23.75 -4.38
N SER A 6 13.07 24.20 -3.95
CA SER A 6 13.92 25.09 -4.72
C SER A 6 14.72 24.35 -5.80
N ASN A 7 14.75 24.93 -7.01
CA ASN A 7 15.47 24.36 -8.16
C ASN A 7 17.00 24.29 -7.96
N THR A 8 17.56 24.97 -6.97
CA THR A 8 19.00 24.92 -6.65
C THR A 8 19.36 23.67 -5.85
N GLY A 9 18.38 23.00 -5.23
CA GLY A 9 18.62 21.84 -4.37
C GLY A 9 19.33 22.18 -3.05
N GLU A 10 19.54 23.47 -2.77
CA GLU A 10 20.19 24.00 -1.58
C GLU A 10 19.20 24.13 -0.41
N CYS A 11 19.70 23.87 0.80
CA CYS A 11 18.93 24.07 2.03
C CYS A 11 18.81 25.57 2.34
N PRO A 12 17.59 26.12 2.51
CA PRO A 12 17.40 27.49 2.98
C PRO A 12 18.15 27.72 4.30
N PRO A 13 18.79 28.90 4.50
CA PRO A 13 19.54 29.20 5.71
C PRO A 13 18.73 28.99 7.00
N GLU A 14 17.44 29.33 6.97
CA GLU A 14 16.49 29.21 8.09
C GLU A 14 16.25 27.75 8.49
N LEU A 15 16.36 26.82 7.53
CA LEU A 15 16.13 25.40 7.74
C LEU A 15 17.41 24.63 8.03
N LYS A 16 18.59 25.24 7.92
CA LYS A 16 19.88 24.55 8.03
C LYS A 16 20.05 23.85 9.38
N LYS A 17 19.63 24.52 10.47
CA LYS A 17 19.67 23.95 11.82
C LYS A 17 18.78 22.71 11.94
N PHE A 18 17.52 22.80 11.51
CA PHE A 18 16.58 21.68 11.57
C PHE A 18 17.00 20.54 10.66
N SER A 19 17.50 20.85 9.46
CA SER A 19 17.96 19.86 8.50
C SER A 19 19.12 19.02 9.04
N LEU A 20 20.10 19.65 9.69
CA LEU A 20 21.24 18.94 10.30
C LEU A 20 20.78 18.02 11.45
N GLU A 21 19.89 18.52 12.31
CA GLU A 21 19.35 17.74 13.43
C GLU A 21 18.55 16.52 12.94
N ILE A 22 17.71 16.71 11.93
CA ILE A 22 16.92 15.65 11.32
C ILE A 22 17.82 14.60 10.67
N VAL A 23 18.82 15.00 9.88
CA VAL A 23 19.75 14.06 9.25
C VAL A 23 20.54 13.26 10.29
N LYS A 24 20.94 13.91 11.39
CA LYS A 24 21.60 13.21 12.51
C LYS A 24 20.71 12.12 13.11
N ARG A 25 19.41 12.39 13.25
CA ARG A 25 18.41 11.43 13.75
C ARG A 25 18.11 10.29 12.77
N CYS A 26 18.39 10.48 11.48
CA CYS A 26 18.34 9.40 10.50
C CYS A 26 19.53 8.43 10.59
N GLU A 27 20.54 8.72 11.42
CA GLU A 27 21.72 7.85 11.65
C GLU A 27 22.46 7.46 10.35
N GLY A 28 22.37 8.30 9.32
CA GLY A 28 22.99 8.04 8.01
C GLY A 28 22.26 7.01 7.14
N LEU A 29 21.11 6.48 7.56
CA LEU A 29 20.31 5.53 6.78
C LEU A 29 19.71 6.22 5.55
N PRO A 30 20.06 5.80 4.31
CA PRO A 30 19.58 6.47 3.10
C PRO A 30 18.05 6.51 2.98
N LEU A 31 17.39 5.39 3.30
CA LEU A 31 15.93 5.30 3.26
C LEU A 31 15.28 6.26 4.27
N ALA A 32 15.81 6.36 5.49
CA ALA A 32 15.31 7.30 6.51
C ALA A 32 15.39 8.75 6.03
N ILE A 33 16.51 9.13 5.45
CA ILE A 33 16.74 10.48 4.91
C ILE A 33 15.77 10.77 3.76
N VAL A 34 15.59 9.82 2.85
CA VAL A 34 14.71 9.98 1.69
C VAL A 34 13.23 10.02 2.11
N THR A 35 12.81 9.19 3.06
CA THR A 35 11.44 9.18 3.61
C THR A 35 11.12 10.47 4.36
N ILE A 36 11.98 10.91 5.29
CA ILE A 36 11.76 12.19 5.98
C ILE A 36 11.83 13.36 4.98
N GLY A 37 12.75 13.31 4.02
CA GLY A 37 12.84 14.35 3.00
C GLY A 37 11.58 14.45 2.14
N GLY A 38 10.99 13.31 1.75
CA GLY A 38 9.72 13.27 1.04
C GLY A 38 8.53 13.73 1.89
N LEU A 39 8.56 13.47 3.20
CA LEU A 39 7.55 13.97 4.12
C LEU A 39 7.64 15.48 4.30
N LEU A 40 8.84 16.01 4.51
CA LEU A 40 9.10 17.43 4.71
C LEU A 40 8.82 18.28 3.46
N SER A 41 8.90 17.70 2.25
CA SER A 41 8.58 18.42 1.01
C SER A 41 7.10 18.84 0.92
N THR A 42 6.24 18.17 1.71
CA THR A 42 4.81 18.49 1.83
C THR A 42 4.51 19.56 2.89
N LYS A 43 5.52 20.01 3.63
CA LYS A 43 5.37 20.92 4.78
C LYS A 43 5.86 22.33 4.48
N ALA A 44 5.16 23.31 5.04
CA ALA A 44 5.63 24.69 5.04
C ALA A 44 6.85 24.84 5.96
N MET A 45 7.74 25.80 5.66
CA MET A 45 8.98 26.03 6.43
C MET A 45 8.73 26.20 7.94
N ILE A 46 7.61 26.85 8.31
CA ILE A 46 7.22 27.08 9.71
C ILE A 46 6.90 25.78 10.49
N GLU A 47 6.60 24.69 9.79
CA GLU A 47 6.25 23.40 10.38
C GLU A 47 7.47 22.54 10.70
N TRP A 48 8.64 22.84 10.12
CA TRP A 48 9.87 22.05 10.28
C TRP A 48 10.33 21.95 11.73
N GLY A 49 10.19 23.03 12.50
CA GLY A 49 10.53 23.00 13.92
C GLY A 49 9.64 22.07 14.73
N LYS A 50 8.32 22.09 14.47
CA LYS A 50 7.36 21.18 15.12
C LYS A 50 7.64 19.73 14.73
N PHE A 51 7.89 19.48 13.44
CA PHE A 51 8.24 18.17 12.92
C PHE A 51 9.53 17.62 13.56
N CYS A 52 10.57 18.44 13.67
CA CYS A 52 11.83 18.03 14.29
C CYS A 52 11.61 17.58 15.75
N ASN A 53 10.75 18.28 16.49
CA ASN A 53 10.41 17.90 17.86
C ASN A 53 9.60 16.60 17.91
N SER A 54 8.57 16.45 17.06
CA SER A 54 7.76 15.21 17.02
C SER A 54 8.58 14.00 16.63
N LEU A 55 9.52 14.15 15.67
CA LEU A 55 10.43 13.08 15.27
C LEU A 55 11.27 12.60 16.47
N GLY A 56 11.73 13.50 17.34
CA GLY A 56 12.50 13.12 18.53
C GLY A 56 11.69 12.33 19.53
N SER A 57 10.50 12.83 19.83
CA SER A 57 9.59 12.15 20.74
C SER A 57 9.22 10.75 20.22
N GLU A 58 8.96 10.60 18.92
CA GLU A 58 8.63 9.30 18.34
C GLU A 58 9.84 8.34 18.35
N LEU A 59 11.05 8.85 18.07
CA LEU A 59 12.30 8.08 18.17
C LEU A 59 12.58 7.59 19.59
N GLU A 60 12.20 8.33 20.62
CA GLU A 60 12.37 7.94 22.03
C GLU A 60 11.24 7.04 22.56
N ARG A 61 10.06 7.07 21.92
CA ARG A 61 8.82 6.45 22.45
C ARG A 61 8.89 4.94 22.63
N ASN A 62 9.54 4.22 21.73
CA ASN A 62 9.64 2.75 21.82
C ASN A 62 11.06 2.27 21.47
N PRO A 63 11.90 1.90 22.45
CA PRO A 63 13.28 1.50 22.18
C PRO A 63 13.41 0.19 21.38
N HIS A 64 12.35 -0.63 21.30
CA HIS A 64 12.36 -1.90 20.56
C HIS A 64 12.14 -1.72 19.05
N LEU A 65 11.57 -0.59 18.62
CA LEU A 65 11.42 -0.30 17.20
C LEU A 65 12.67 0.41 16.66
N THR A 66 13.11 0.00 15.48
CA THR A 66 14.22 0.68 14.80
C THR A 66 13.84 2.13 14.47
N SER A 67 14.85 3.01 14.39
CA SER A 67 14.65 4.40 13.96
C SER A 67 13.92 4.48 12.60
N MET A 68 14.20 3.54 11.69
CA MET A 68 13.55 3.47 10.38
C MET A 68 12.05 3.12 10.48
N THR A 69 11.69 2.10 11.25
CA THR A 69 10.29 1.69 11.47
C THR A 69 9.46 2.87 12.00
N LYS A 70 10.01 3.62 12.96
CA LYS A 70 9.35 4.81 13.53
C LYS A 70 9.19 5.94 12.52
N ILE A 71 10.17 6.14 11.64
CA ILE A 71 10.13 7.16 10.59
C ILE A 71 9.03 6.85 9.55
N VAL A 72 8.92 5.59 9.13
CA VAL A 72 7.84 5.18 8.22
C VAL A 72 6.48 5.33 8.92
N LEU A 73 6.39 4.92 10.18
CA LEU A 73 5.17 5.06 10.99
C LEU A 73 4.72 6.52 11.11
N LEU A 74 5.66 7.44 11.37
CA LEU A 74 5.41 8.88 11.39
C LEU A 74 4.87 9.38 10.04
N SER A 75 5.46 8.89 8.94
CA SER A 75 5.02 9.23 7.59
C SER A 75 3.61 8.74 7.30
N TYR A 76 3.25 7.54 7.77
CA TYR A 76 1.89 7.01 7.70
C TYR A 76 0.90 7.83 8.53
N HIS A 77 1.27 8.24 9.74
CA HIS A 77 0.40 9.05 10.59
C HIS A 77 0.09 10.42 9.95
N ASP A 78 1.09 11.01 9.28
CA ASP A 78 0.96 12.28 8.57
C ASP A 78 0.19 12.19 7.24
N LEU A 79 -0.06 10.99 6.70
CA LEU A 79 -0.81 10.85 5.46
C LEU A 79 -2.22 11.45 5.59
N PRO A 80 -2.69 12.19 4.58
CA PRO A 80 -4.09 12.54 4.43
C PRO A 80 -4.97 11.29 4.52
N TYR A 81 -6.14 11.43 5.14
CA TYR A 81 -7.04 10.31 5.40
C TYR A 81 -7.37 9.49 4.14
N HIS A 82 -7.58 10.14 2.99
CA HIS A 82 -7.90 9.48 1.72
C HIS A 82 -6.75 8.61 1.17
N LEU A 83 -5.50 8.92 1.50
CA LEU A 83 -4.34 8.13 1.07
C LEU A 83 -4.06 6.92 1.96
N LYS A 84 -4.58 6.89 3.19
CA LYS A 84 -4.28 5.79 4.12
C LYS A 84 -4.80 4.46 3.59
N SER A 85 -6.02 4.41 3.05
CA SER A 85 -6.55 3.18 2.45
C SER A 85 -5.78 2.77 1.20
N CYS A 86 -5.40 3.71 0.33
CA CYS A 86 -4.57 3.45 -0.86
C CYS A 86 -3.20 2.88 -0.48
N PHE A 87 -2.56 3.45 0.55
CA PHE A 87 -1.29 3.00 1.09
C PHE A 87 -1.37 1.59 1.69
N LEU A 88 -2.37 1.34 2.55
CA LEU A 88 -2.56 0.02 3.15
C LEU A 88 -2.87 -1.06 2.11
N TYR A 89 -3.52 -0.69 1.01
CA TYR A 89 -3.88 -1.61 -0.06
C TYR A 89 -2.69 -2.32 -0.70
N LEU A 90 -1.53 -1.65 -0.74
CA LEU A 90 -0.29 -2.21 -1.29
C LEU A 90 0.19 -3.45 -0.52
N GLY A 91 -0.27 -3.66 0.72
CA GLY A 91 0.06 -4.85 1.51
C GLY A 91 -0.58 -6.15 1.03
N LEU A 92 -1.61 -6.06 0.18
CA LEU A 92 -2.20 -7.22 -0.50
C LEU A 92 -1.22 -7.85 -1.50
N LEU A 93 -0.31 -7.05 -2.06
CA LEU A 93 0.65 -7.52 -3.04
C LEU A 93 1.71 -8.40 -2.38
N PRO A 94 2.22 -9.44 -3.06
CA PRO A 94 3.36 -10.22 -2.57
C PRO A 94 4.60 -9.35 -2.30
N GLU A 95 5.52 -9.89 -1.50
CA GLU A 95 6.84 -9.29 -1.35
C GLU A 95 7.56 -9.19 -2.71
N ASP A 96 8.32 -8.10 -2.90
CA ASP A 96 9.01 -7.75 -4.15
C ASP A 96 8.15 -7.67 -5.42
N TYR A 97 6.82 -7.60 -5.28
CA TYR A 97 5.93 -7.52 -6.43
C TYR A 97 5.91 -6.11 -7.04
N PHE A 98 6.18 -6.03 -8.35
CA PHE A 98 6.06 -4.80 -9.14
C PHE A 98 4.68 -4.77 -9.80
N ILE A 99 3.84 -3.84 -9.38
CA ILE A 99 2.51 -3.62 -9.97
C ILE A 99 2.57 -2.48 -10.99
N SER A 100 1.86 -2.61 -12.12
CA SER A 100 1.63 -1.48 -13.02
C SER A 100 0.89 -0.34 -12.29
N CYS A 101 1.38 0.89 -12.43
CA CYS A 101 0.74 2.06 -11.81
C CYS A 101 -0.72 2.21 -12.24
N GLY A 102 -1.00 2.00 -13.54
CA GLY A 102 -2.36 2.08 -14.07
C GLY A 102 -3.28 0.98 -13.53
N ARG A 103 -2.76 -0.23 -13.27
CA ARG A 103 -3.53 -1.30 -12.61
C ARG A 103 -3.84 -0.92 -11.17
N LEU A 104 -2.86 -0.46 -10.41
CA LEU A 104 -3.04 -0.03 -9.02
C LEU A 104 -4.11 1.05 -8.90
N VAL A 105 -4.08 2.06 -9.77
CA VAL A 105 -5.10 3.13 -9.81
C VAL A 105 -6.49 2.56 -10.08
N ARG A 106 -6.65 1.67 -11.07
CA ARG A 106 -7.94 1.01 -11.34
C ARG A 106 -8.46 0.22 -10.14
N LEU A 107 -7.58 -0.47 -9.41
CA LEU A 107 -7.95 -1.20 -8.20
C LEU A 107 -8.44 -0.25 -7.10
N TRP A 108 -7.76 0.88 -6.86
CA TRP A 108 -8.22 1.88 -5.89
C TRP A 108 -9.56 2.51 -6.28
N ILE A 109 -9.82 2.69 -7.57
CA ILE A 109 -11.10 3.16 -8.08
C ILE A 109 -12.20 2.11 -7.81
N ALA A 110 -11.94 0.84 -8.13
CA ALA A 110 -12.89 -0.26 -7.90
C ALA A 110 -13.22 -0.46 -6.41
N GLU A 111 -12.25 -0.24 -5.52
CA GLU A 111 -12.46 -0.19 -4.07
C GLU A 111 -13.29 1.01 -3.59
N GLY A 112 -13.41 2.05 -4.41
CA GLY A 112 -14.02 3.32 -4.04
C GLY A 112 -13.15 4.20 -3.14
N PHE A 113 -11.83 4.00 -3.15
CA PHE A 113 -10.89 4.84 -2.40
C PHE A 113 -10.69 6.20 -3.07
N VAL A 114 -10.75 6.22 -4.40
CA VAL A 114 -10.65 7.44 -5.19
C VAL A 114 -12.01 8.14 -5.22
N ARG A 115 -12.04 9.40 -4.80
CA ARG A 115 -13.25 10.22 -4.76
C ARG A 115 -13.29 11.16 -5.95
N GLU A 116 -14.48 11.34 -6.52
CA GLU A 116 -14.70 12.27 -7.62
C GLU A 116 -14.34 13.70 -7.20
N GLN A 117 -13.60 14.39 -8.06
CA GLN A 117 -13.25 15.80 -7.91
C GLN A 117 -13.77 16.59 -9.10
N ARG A 118 -14.12 17.87 -8.87
CA ARG A 118 -14.67 18.71 -9.93
C ARG A 118 -13.64 18.86 -11.06
N ARG A 119 -14.03 18.47 -12.28
CA ARG A 119 -13.24 18.60 -13.52
C ARG A 119 -12.04 17.66 -13.65
N GLN A 120 -12.02 16.55 -12.91
CA GLN A 120 -11.00 15.51 -13.04
C GLN A 120 -11.66 14.14 -13.18
N THR A 121 -11.05 13.25 -13.95
CA THR A 121 -11.46 11.84 -13.98
C THR A 121 -10.97 11.11 -12.73
N LEU A 122 -11.57 9.95 -12.43
CA LEU A 122 -11.11 9.14 -11.29
C LEU A 122 -9.68 8.64 -11.50
N GLU A 123 -9.29 8.36 -12.75
CA GLU A 123 -7.93 7.98 -13.10
C GLU A 123 -6.94 9.11 -12.81
N GLU A 124 -7.26 10.35 -13.18
CA GLU A 124 -6.43 11.52 -12.89
C GLU A 124 -6.25 11.70 -11.37
N VAL A 125 -7.34 11.61 -10.60
CA VAL A 125 -7.28 11.72 -9.14
C VAL A 125 -6.47 10.55 -8.53
N GLY A 126 -6.63 9.34 -9.05
CA GLY A 126 -5.87 8.18 -8.58
C GLY A 126 -4.37 8.28 -8.87
N GLU A 127 -4.00 8.82 -10.03
CA GLU A 127 -2.60 9.10 -10.38
C GLU A 127 -1.99 10.20 -9.50
N GLU A 128 -2.78 11.22 -9.11
CA GLU A 128 -2.35 12.22 -8.12
C GLU A 128 -2.09 11.58 -6.76
N TYR A 129 -2.96 10.66 -6.32
CA TYR A 129 -2.79 9.94 -5.06
C TYR A 129 -1.51 9.09 -5.06
N LEU A 130 -1.27 8.35 -6.14
CA LEU A 130 -0.04 7.58 -6.31
C LEU A 130 1.18 8.49 -6.33
N THR A 131 1.12 9.59 -7.06
CA THR A 131 2.19 10.60 -7.15
C THR A 131 2.53 11.18 -5.78
N GLU A 132 1.54 11.45 -4.93
CA GLU A 132 1.80 11.91 -3.56
C GLU A 132 2.52 10.84 -2.71
N LEU A 133 2.10 9.57 -2.80
CA LEU A 133 2.77 8.47 -2.08
C LEU A 133 4.24 8.31 -2.54
N ILE A 134 4.52 8.52 -3.83
CA ILE A 134 5.87 8.49 -4.41
C ILE A 134 6.69 9.70 -3.93
N HIS A 135 6.10 10.90 -3.94
CA HIS A 135 6.76 12.11 -3.44
C HIS A 135 7.13 11.98 -1.96
N ARG A 136 6.28 11.34 -1.15
CA ARG A 136 6.52 10.99 0.25
C ARG A 136 7.51 9.82 0.44
N SER A 137 8.01 9.22 -0.64
CA SER A 137 8.91 8.05 -0.64
C SER A 137 8.32 6.79 0.00
N LEU A 138 7.01 6.70 0.10
CA LEU A 138 6.32 5.51 0.62
C LEU A 138 6.14 4.45 -0.47
N VAL A 139 6.13 4.88 -1.74
CA VAL A 139 6.09 4.02 -2.91
C VAL A 139 7.31 4.32 -3.79
N GLN A 140 7.91 3.27 -4.33
CA GLN A 140 9.02 3.34 -5.26
C GLN A 140 8.51 3.06 -6.66
N VAL A 141 8.92 3.87 -7.64
CA VAL A 141 8.59 3.68 -9.05
C VAL A 141 9.80 3.14 -9.79
N SER A 142 9.52 2.24 -10.73
CA SER A 142 10.44 1.81 -11.77
C SER A 142 9.78 2.06 -13.12
N GLU A 143 10.57 2.50 -14.10
CA GLU A 143 10.13 2.60 -15.49
C GLU A 143 10.92 1.57 -16.30
N SER A 144 10.22 0.76 -17.08
CA SER A 144 10.83 -0.14 -18.05
C SER A 144 10.19 0.05 -19.42
N ASP A 145 10.98 -0.13 -20.48
CA ASP A 145 10.50 0.02 -21.86
C ASP A 145 9.41 -1.01 -22.21
N THR A 146 9.39 -2.15 -21.50
CA THR A 146 8.50 -3.29 -21.80
C THR A 146 7.23 -3.32 -20.96
N GLU A 147 7.31 -2.95 -19.67
CA GLU A 147 6.19 -3.06 -18.72
C GLU A 147 5.59 -1.70 -18.37
N GLY A 148 6.19 -0.62 -18.88
CA GLY A 148 5.80 0.74 -18.58
C GLY A 148 6.17 1.15 -17.16
N ARG A 149 5.36 2.05 -16.58
CA ARG A 149 5.58 2.58 -15.23
C ARG A 149 5.02 1.61 -14.19
N THR A 150 5.91 0.93 -13.46
CA THR A 150 5.57 0.03 -12.36
C THR A 150 5.97 0.64 -11.02
N CYS A 151 5.38 0.13 -9.95
CA CYS A 151 5.71 0.55 -8.61
C CYS A 151 5.69 -0.60 -7.60
N ARG A 152 6.36 -0.39 -6.47
CA ARG A 152 6.39 -1.31 -5.34
C ARG A 152 6.56 -0.55 -4.02
N VAL A 153 6.38 -1.24 -2.91
CA VAL A 153 6.78 -0.76 -1.59
C VAL A 153 8.08 -1.43 -1.16
N HIS A 154 8.86 -0.75 -0.32
CA HIS A 154 10.04 -1.34 0.31
C HIS A 154 9.60 -2.23 1.50
N ASP A 155 10.34 -3.28 1.82
CA ASP A 155 10.01 -4.27 2.86
C ASP A 155 9.71 -3.64 4.23
N LEU A 156 10.56 -2.71 4.69
CA LEU A 156 10.30 -1.94 5.92
C LEU A 156 9.01 -1.10 5.87
N VAL A 157 8.58 -0.64 4.69
CA VAL A 157 7.29 0.03 4.53
C VAL A 157 6.15 -0.98 4.57
N ARG A 158 6.36 -2.15 3.95
CA ARG A 158 5.43 -3.28 3.96
C ARG A 158 5.18 -3.79 5.39
N GLU A 159 6.19 -3.86 6.25
CA GLU A 159 6.04 -4.20 7.67
C GLU A 159 5.07 -3.27 8.40
N ILE A 160 5.17 -1.95 8.15
CA ILE A 160 4.23 -0.97 8.73
C ILE A 160 2.83 -1.17 8.17
N ILE A 161 2.70 -1.44 6.86
CA ILE A 161 1.41 -1.71 6.24
C ILE A 161 0.76 -2.93 6.90
N HIS A 162 1.49 -4.03 7.10
CA HIS A 162 0.97 -5.22 7.78
C HIS A 162 0.56 -4.93 9.21
N SER A 163 1.44 -4.32 10.00
CA SER A 163 1.14 -3.97 11.39
C SER A 163 -0.11 -3.09 11.52
N LYS A 164 -0.30 -2.13 10.61
CA LYS A 164 -1.49 -1.27 10.58
C LYS A 164 -2.72 -1.95 10.01
N SER A 165 -2.55 -2.87 9.08
CA SER A 165 -3.64 -3.68 8.56
C SER A 165 -4.21 -4.60 9.64
N GLU A 166 -3.36 -5.22 10.45
CA GLU A 166 -3.77 -6.05 11.59
C GLU A 166 -4.55 -5.24 12.64
N GLU A 167 -4.03 -4.06 13.02
CA GLU A 167 -4.70 -3.16 13.98
C GLU A 167 -6.11 -2.74 13.50
N LEU A 168 -6.29 -2.58 12.18
CA LEU A 168 -7.52 -2.07 11.57
C LEU A 168 -8.40 -3.16 10.95
N SER A 169 -7.98 -4.42 10.99
CA SER A 169 -8.57 -5.54 10.24
C SER A 169 -8.81 -5.18 8.76
N PHE A 170 -7.83 -4.53 8.11
CA PHE A 170 -8.03 -3.90 6.80
C PHE A 170 -7.97 -4.88 5.62
N TYR A 171 -7.04 -5.84 5.66
CA TYR A 171 -6.95 -6.99 4.76
C TYR A 171 -6.42 -8.23 5.48
N GLN A 172 -6.54 -9.38 4.82
CA GLN A 172 -5.84 -10.61 5.19
C GLN A 172 -5.05 -11.16 4.00
N VAL A 173 -3.84 -11.65 4.28
CA VAL A 173 -3.03 -12.43 3.33
C VAL A 173 -2.99 -13.87 3.81
N LEU A 174 -3.39 -14.80 2.96
CA LEU A 174 -3.26 -16.24 3.18
C LEU A 174 -2.11 -16.78 2.34
N SER A 175 -1.27 -17.59 2.99
CA SER A 175 -0.10 -18.23 2.40
C SER A 175 0.11 -19.60 3.03
N GLU A 176 1.16 -20.31 2.64
CA GLU A 176 1.53 -21.59 3.29
C GLU A 176 1.83 -21.42 4.78
N GLU A 177 2.36 -20.26 5.18
CA GLU A 177 2.74 -19.93 6.55
C GLU A 177 1.57 -19.44 7.40
N ASN A 178 0.54 -18.84 6.77
CA ASN A 178 -0.63 -18.30 7.46
C ASN A 178 -1.93 -18.84 6.85
N GLN A 179 -2.51 -19.82 7.55
CA GLN A 179 -3.60 -20.64 7.02
C GLN A 179 -4.98 -20.33 7.65
N ILE A 180 -5.02 -19.53 8.72
CA ILE A 180 -6.25 -19.29 9.47
C ILE A 180 -7.01 -18.12 8.84
N PHE A 181 -8.17 -18.39 8.24
CA PHE A 181 -9.04 -17.37 7.68
C PHE A 181 -9.78 -16.56 8.77
N ASP A 182 -9.77 -15.23 8.64
CA ASP A 182 -10.57 -14.32 9.47
C ASP A 182 -11.87 -13.95 8.73
N PRO A 183 -13.05 -14.40 9.21
CA PRO A 183 -14.33 -14.12 8.55
C PRO A 183 -14.74 -12.64 8.57
N GLN A 184 -14.10 -11.80 9.39
CA GLN A 184 -14.37 -10.36 9.46
C GLN A 184 -13.63 -9.56 8.39
N THR A 185 -12.60 -10.15 7.76
CA THR A 185 -11.87 -9.46 6.71
C THR A 185 -12.77 -9.16 5.52
N ARG A 186 -12.47 -8.06 4.83
CA ARG A 186 -13.19 -7.65 3.61
C ARG A 186 -12.31 -7.76 2.37
N ARG A 187 -11.00 -7.94 2.55
CA ARG A 187 -10.02 -8.00 1.46
C ARG A 187 -9.11 -9.16 1.72
N LEU A 188 -9.05 -10.06 0.75
CA LEU A 188 -8.30 -11.29 0.85
C LEU A 188 -7.30 -11.35 -0.30
N SER A 189 -6.05 -11.62 0.03
CA SER A 189 -5.05 -11.99 -0.95
C SER A 189 -4.54 -13.39 -0.66
N ILE A 190 -4.46 -14.23 -1.69
CA ILE A 190 -4.03 -15.62 -1.60
C ILE A 190 -2.76 -15.75 -2.41
N HIS A 191 -1.70 -16.21 -1.76
CA HIS A 191 -0.38 -16.38 -2.37
C HIS A 191 -0.01 -17.87 -2.40
N ASN A 192 0.54 -18.34 -3.52
CA ASN A 192 1.10 -19.68 -3.74
C ASN A 192 0.10 -20.86 -3.76
N ASN A 193 -0.74 -21.02 -2.74
CA ASN A 193 -1.67 -22.16 -2.60
C ASN A 193 -3.09 -21.72 -2.15
N MET A 194 -4.09 -22.42 -2.69
CA MET A 194 -5.52 -22.26 -2.48
C MET A 194 -6.15 -23.27 -1.51
N ASP A 195 -5.46 -24.34 -1.13
CA ASP A 195 -6.07 -25.47 -0.41
C ASP A 195 -6.84 -25.03 0.85
N ASN A 196 -6.30 -24.06 1.59
CA ASN A 196 -6.88 -23.56 2.85
C ASN A 196 -8.13 -22.70 2.65
N VAL A 197 -8.26 -22.09 1.47
CA VAL A 197 -9.35 -21.17 1.15
C VAL A 197 -10.61 -21.94 0.73
N LEU A 198 -10.44 -23.17 0.26
CA LEU A 198 -11.52 -24.07 -0.10
C LEU A 198 -12.28 -24.60 1.11
N GLU A 199 -11.77 -24.43 2.32
CA GLU A 199 -12.46 -24.76 3.57
C GLU A 199 -13.33 -23.61 4.10
N ILE A 200 -13.23 -22.42 3.51
CA ILE A 200 -14.09 -21.29 3.86
C ILE A 200 -15.53 -21.66 3.50
N THR A 201 -16.35 -21.84 4.53
CA THR A 201 -17.76 -22.22 4.40
C THR A 201 -18.63 -21.10 4.97
N GLY A 202 -19.76 -20.84 4.32
CA GLY A 202 -20.72 -19.82 4.75
C GLY A 202 -20.60 -18.48 4.02
N GLU A 203 -21.48 -17.56 4.37
CA GLU A 203 -21.53 -16.23 3.77
C GLU A 203 -20.39 -15.37 4.31
N SER A 204 -19.49 -14.95 3.42
CA SER A 204 -18.36 -14.09 3.79
C SER A 204 -18.62 -12.62 3.46
N HIS A 205 -17.95 -11.74 4.20
CA HIS A 205 -17.92 -10.31 3.94
C HIS A 205 -16.81 -9.88 2.99
N ILE A 206 -16.11 -10.83 2.34
CA ILE A 206 -15.13 -10.53 1.29
C ILE A 206 -15.76 -9.67 0.20
N ARG A 207 -15.08 -8.56 -0.08
CA ARG A 207 -15.37 -7.64 -1.17
C ARG A 207 -14.27 -7.63 -2.21
N SER A 208 -13.07 -8.07 -1.87
CA SER A 208 -11.92 -8.03 -2.76
C SER A 208 -11.10 -9.29 -2.62
N LEU A 209 -10.82 -9.95 -3.75
CA LEU A 209 -10.05 -11.17 -3.82
C LEU A 209 -8.90 -11.01 -4.82
N PHE A 210 -7.70 -11.35 -4.37
CA PHE A 210 -6.48 -11.32 -5.17
C PHE A 210 -5.82 -12.69 -5.18
N LEU A 211 -5.45 -13.15 -6.37
CA LEU A 211 -4.72 -14.39 -6.56
C LEU A 211 -3.33 -14.10 -7.12
N PHE A 212 -2.30 -14.48 -6.38
CA PHE A 212 -0.91 -14.28 -6.80
C PHE A 212 -0.13 -15.59 -6.79
N LYS A 213 0.61 -15.83 -7.87
CA LYS A 213 1.57 -16.94 -8.01
C LYS A 213 0.93 -18.30 -7.66
N ILE A 214 -0.33 -18.52 -8.04
CA ILE A 214 -1.03 -19.76 -7.72
C ILE A 214 -0.45 -20.89 -8.58
N ASN A 215 0.11 -21.92 -7.93
CA ASN A 215 0.76 -23.04 -8.63
C ASN A 215 -0.21 -23.86 -9.48
N GLN A 216 -1.40 -24.13 -8.94
CA GLN A 216 -2.47 -24.86 -9.62
C GLN A 216 -3.81 -24.28 -9.17
N LEU A 217 -4.69 -23.98 -10.13
CA LEU A 217 -6.04 -23.51 -9.86
C LEU A 217 -7.05 -24.46 -10.52
N PRO A 218 -7.51 -25.51 -9.81
CA PRO A 218 -8.60 -26.34 -10.31
C PRO A 218 -9.83 -25.47 -10.55
N GLU A 219 -10.53 -25.69 -11.65
CA GLU A 219 -11.72 -24.92 -12.02
C GLU A 219 -12.79 -24.91 -10.90
N SER A 220 -12.98 -26.07 -10.27
CA SER A 220 -13.90 -26.25 -9.15
C SER A 220 -13.55 -25.40 -7.93
N SER A 221 -12.27 -25.06 -7.75
CA SER A 221 -11.79 -24.26 -6.62
C SER A 221 -12.23 -22.80 -6.72
N LEU A 222 -12.05 -22.18 -7.89
CA LEU A 222 -12.46 -20.80 -8.12
C LEU A 222 -13.99 -20.66 -8.12
N GLY A 223 -14.71 -21.62 -8.72
CA GLY A 223 -16.18 -21.61 -8.72
C GLY A 223 -16.76 -21.67 -7.30
N ARG A 224 -16.18 -22.50 -6.42
CA ARG A 224 -16.57 -22.57 -4.99
C ARG A 224 -16.30 -21.27 -4.26
N LEU A 225 -15.12 -20.68 -4.48
CA LEU A 225 -14.73 -19.40 -3.87
C LEU A 225 -15.69 -18.27 -4.20
N VAL A 226 -15.93 -18.09 -5.49
CA VAL A 226 -16.83 -17.06 -6.03
C VAL A 226 -18.25 -17.26 -5.49
N SER A 227 -18.70 -18.51 -5.36
CA SER A 227 -20.04 -18.82 -4.82
C SER A 227 -20.21 -18.43 -3.34
N ASN A 228 -19.13 -18.39 -2.56
CA ASN A 228 -19.15 -18.00 -1.16
C ASN A 228 -19.07 -16.48 -0.95
N PHE A 229 -18.57 -15.74 -1.94
CA PHE A 229 -18.22 -14.32 -1.83
C PHE A 229 -19.19 -13.42 -2.61
N LYS A 230 -20.48 -13.51 -2.26
CA LYS A 230 -21.57 -12.80 -2.97
C LYS A 230 -21.47 -11.26 -2.97
N LEU A 231 -20.67 -10.67 -2.07
CA LEU A 231 -20.48 -9.23 -1.91
C LEU A 231 -19.24 -8.68 -2.63
N MET A 232 -18.59 -9.51 -3.45
CA MET A 232 -17.36 -9.16 -4.15
C MET A 232 -17.55 -8.01 -5.15
N LYS A 233 -16.63 -7.06 -5.11
CA LYS A 233 -16.49 -5.90 -6.00
C LYS A 233 -15.19 -5.90 -6.80
N VAL A 234 -14.16 -6.59 -6.29
CA VAL A 234 -12.85 -6.67 -6.93
C VAL A 234 -12.45 -8.13 -6.98
N LEU A 235 -12.22 -8.62 -8.20
CA LEU A 235 -11.67 -9.95 -8.46
C LEU A 235 -10.44 -9.77 -9.34
N ASP A 236 -9.26 -9.91 -8.76
CA ASP A 236 -7.99 -9.80 -9.48
C ASP A 236 -7.39 -11.19 -9.67
N LEU A 237 -7.34 -11.61 -10.94
CA LEU A 237 -6.90 -12.92 -11.40
C LEU A 237 -5.71 -12.81 -12.37
N GLU A 238 -5.02 -11.66 -12.41
CA GLU A 238 -4.00 -11.37 -13.43
C GLU A 238 -2.85 -12.37 -13.43
N ASP A 239 -2.47 -12.86 -12.25
CA ASP A 239 -1.40 -13.85 -12.06
C ASP A 239 -1.93 -15.28 -11.83
N ALA A 240 -3.21 -15.53 -12.10
CA ALA A 240 -3.82 -16.85 -11.94
C ALA A 240 -3.66 -17.67 -13.24
N PRO A 241 -3.32 -18.98 -13.14
CA PRO A 241 -3.19 -19.84 -14.32
C PRO A 241 -4.58 -20.26 -14.84
N LEU A 242 -5.31 -19.32 -15.44
CA LEU A 242 -6.67 -19.51 -15.95
C LEU A 242 -6.73 -19.30 -17.45
N ASP A 243 -7.28 -20.29 -18.15
CA ASP A 243 -7.58 -20.18 -19.58
C ASP A 243 -8.97 -19.55 -19.84
N TYR A 244 -9.89 -19.68 -18.87
CA TYR A 244 -11.26 -19.15 -18.93
C TYR A 244 -11.80 -18.85 -17.53
N LEU A 245 -12.81 -17.96 -17.47
CA LEU A 245 -13.50 -17.63 -16.24
C LEU A 245 -14.67 -18.60 -16.00
N PRO A 246 -14.84 -19.15 -14.78
CA PRO A 246 -15.99 -19.99 -14.46
C PRO A 246 -17.31 -19.22 -14.59
N GLU A 247 -18.37 -19.90 -15.04
CA GLU A 247 -19.70 -19.29 -15.20
C GLU A 247 -20.22 -18.63 -13.91
N ASN A 248 -19.87 -19.17 -12.75
CA ASN A 248 -20.24 -18.65 -11.44
C ASN A 248 -19.79 -17.20 -11.20
N VAL A 249 -18.74 -16.72 -11.89
CA VAL A 249 -18.31 -15.31 -11.83
C VAL A 249 -19.42 -14.38 -12.29
N GLY A 250 -20.22 -14.80 -13.28
CA GLY A 250 -21.39 -14.04 -13.75
C GLY A 250 -22.49 -13.85 -12.72
N ASN A 251 -22.47 -14.61 -11.61
CA ASN A 251 -23.44 -14.46 -10.52
C ASN A 251 -23.03 -13.40 -9.48
N LEU A 252 -21.84 -12.79 -9.62
CA LEU A 252 -21.39 -11.71 -8.74
C LEU A 252 -22.00 -10.38 -9.15
N PHE A 253 -23.19 -10.06 -8.60
CA PHE A 253 -23.92 -8.82 -8.92
C PHE A 253 -23.19 -7.51 -8.59
N HIS A 254 -22.16 -7.56 -7.77
CA HIS A 254 -21.41 -6.39 -7.30
C HIS A 254 -20.05 -6.21 -7.96
N LEU A 255 -19.64 -7.17 -8.81
CA LEU A 255 -18.37 -7.15 -9.53
C LEU A 255 -18.41 -6.16 -10.72
#